data_AF-A0A0D2JTK2-F1
#
_entry.id   AF-A0A0D2JTK2-F1
#
_cell.length_a   1.000
_cell.length_b   1.000
_cell.length_c   1.000
_cell.angle_alpha   90.00
_cell.angle_beta   90.00
_cell.angle_gamma   90.00
#
_symmetry.space_group_name_H-M   'P 1'
#
loop_
_entity.id
_entity.type
_entity.pdbx_description
1 polymer ?
#
loop_
_entity_poly.entity_id
_entity_poly.type
_entity_poly.pdbx_seq_one_letter_code
_entity_poly.pdbx_strand_id
1 'polypeptide(L)'
;MLVKATAVTLLVAVGSASAAVLSYGKESVMREDPDFGLCLPTMKFEGGLGGRSSVDFTFLPTDALCARGQQEAPNPNIITNRICDQLATVCGANEAAKSLCRESQAKIRALGTRDRSTAETWNTLMGFGGALTNPDGGAPAPNAVKDDLKKRDTKNVEKRAPMIYCSATEWIDDCTGWPDVEPVVKRSEDAAAAAPVVKKRSVESAAEPAMEKRSEGKAKRADIPMIYCSATEWIDDCTGWP
;
A
#
# COMPACT_ATOMS: atom_id res chain seq x y z
N MET A 1 22.45 -56.02 30.21
CA MET A 1 22.73 -55.64 31.61
C MET A 1 21.44 -55.70 32.39
N LEU A 2 21.49 -56.36 33.54
CA LEU A 2 20.39 -56.89 34.33
C LEU A 2 19.56 -55.81 35.04
N VAL A 3 18.25 -56.03 35.05
CA VAL A 3 17.21 -55.30 35.77
C VAL A 3 17.44 -55.38 37.28
N LYS A 4 17.32 -54.26 38.01
CA LYS A 4 17.11 -54.25 39.46
C LYS A 4 15.89 -53.40 39.80
N ALA A 5 14.84 -54.08 40.24
CA ALA A 5 13.70 -53.52 40.93
C ALA A 5 14.06 -53.26 42.40
N THR A 6 13.59 -52.14 42.96
CA THR A 6 13.42 -52.00 44.42
C THR A 6 12.23 -51.10 44.74
N ALA A 7 11.22 -51.75 45.30
CA ALA A 7 10.37 -51.37 46.44
C ALA A 7 9.64 -50.01 46.45
N VAL A 8 8.31 -50.15 46.35
CA VAL A 8 7.27 -49.26 46.85
C VAL A 8 7.44 -49.05 48.37
N THR A 9 7.34 -47.81 48.84
CA THR A 9 7.06 -47.49 50.24
C THR A 9 5.91 -46.50 50.28
N LEU A 10 4.80 -46.93 50.88
CA LEU A 10 3.57 -46.16 51.05
C LEU A 10 3.51 -45.80 52.55
N LEU A 11 3.66 -44.52 52.87
CA LEU A 11 3.48 -43.97 54.22
C LEU A 11 2.27 -43.06 54.19
N VAL A 12 1.19 -43.51 54.84
CA VAL A 12 0.02 -42.71 55.18
C VAL A 12 0.35 -41.91 56.44
N ALA A 13 0.23 -40.59 56.38
CA ALA A 13 0.21 -39.73 57.56
C ALA A 13 -1.11 -38.95 57.59
N VAL A 14 -1.82 -39.13 58.70
CA VAL A 14 -3.11 -38.52 59.05
C VAL A 14 -2.92 -37.07 59.47
N GLY A 15 -3.77 -36.20 58.90
CA GLY A 15 -4.31 -34.96 59.46
C GLY A 15 -3.45 -34.11 60.41
N SER A 16 -2.90 -33.02 59.87
CA SER A 16 -2.83 -31.75 60.57
C SER A 16 -3.43 -30.68 59.67
N ALA A 17 -4.37 -29.92 60.22
CA ALA A 17 -5.05 -28.81 59.57
C ALA A 17 -4.03 -27.79 59.06
N SER A 18 -3.61 -27.94 57.82
CA SER A 18 -2.94 -26.88 57.08
C SER A 18 -4.04 -26.03 56.50
N ALA A 19 -4.05 -24.76 56.91
CA ALA A 19 -4.92 -23.73 56.38
C ALA A 19 -5.09 -23.95 54.88
N ALA A 20 -6.35 -24.13 54.44
CA ALA A 20 -6.70 -23.89 53.07
C ALA A 20 -6.31 -22.43 52.81
N VAL A 21 -5.08 -22.22 52.32
CA VAL A 21 -4.76 -21.00 51.61
C VAL A 21 -5.61 -21.11 50.37
N LEU A 22 -6.82 -20.59 50.50
CA LEU A 22 -7.66 -20.18 49.40
C LEU A 22 -6.72 -19.34 48.54
N SER A 23 -6.23 -19.92 47.45
CA SER A 23 -5.64 -19.19 46.33
C SER A 23 -6.77 -18.41 45.62
N TYR A 24 -7.55 -17.65 46.40
CA TYR A 24 -8.42 -16.58 45.96
C TYR A 24 -7.50 -15.40 45.69
N GLY A 25 -6.88 -15.49 44.52
CA GLY A 25 -5.80 -14.62 44.13
C GLY A 25 -5.15 -15.08 42.84
N LYS A 26 -5.90 -15.74 41.95
CA LYS A 26 -5.75 -15.40 40.53
C LYS A 26 -6.34 -14.01 40.38
N GLU A 27 -5.66 -13.04 40.99
CA GLU A 27 -5.71 -11.67 40.56
C GLU A 27 -5.39 -11.81 39.08
N SER A 28 -6.42 -11.64 38.26
CA SER A 28 -6.22 -11.28 36.89
C SER A 28 -5.25 -10.12 36.97
N VAL A 29 -3.96 -10.39 36.79
CA VAL A 29 -2.96 -9.38 36.50
C VAL A 29 -3.63 -8.62 35.38
N MET A 30 -4.15 -7.44 35.71
CA MET A 30 -4.76 -6.55 34.74
C MET A 30 -3.59 -6.17 33.87
N ARG A 31 -3.32 -7.02 32.86
CA ARG A 31 -2.28 -6.77 31.90
C ARG A 31 -2.83 -5.58 31.15
N GLU A 32 -2.27 -4.42 31.46
CA GLU A 32 -2.62 -3.20 30.79
C GLU A 32 -2.50 -3.46 29.28
N ASP A 33 -3.48 -2.96 28.53
CA ASP A 33 -3.38 -3.02 27.08
C ASP A 33 -2.14 -2.23 26.63
N PRO A 34 -1.45 -2.68 25.57
CA PRO A 34 -0.29 -1.98 25.06
C PRO A 34 -0.68 -0.58 24.59
N ASP A 35 -0.11 0.44 25.23
CA ASP A 35 -0.19 1.83 24.81
C ASP A 35 1.17 2.29 24.28
N PHE A 36 1.20 2.61 22.98
CA PHE A 36 2.41 3.03 22.27
C PHE A 36 2.72 4.52 22.42
N GLY A 37 1.87 5.27 23.14
CA GLY A 37 1.98 6.70 23.34
C GLY A 37 1.88 7.46 22.02
N LEU A 38 2.89 8.27 21.69
CA LEU A 38 2.89 9.13 20.50
C LEU A 38 3.24 8.41 19.19
N CYS A 39 3.67 7.15 19.25
CA CYS A 39 4.22 6.45 18.10
C CYS A 39 3.25 5.42 17.54
N LEU A 40 3.25 5.29 16.21
CA LEU A 40 2.63 4.15 15.52
C LEU A 40 3.73 3.15 15.11
N PRO A 41 3.96 2.06 15.86
CA PRO A 41 5.12 1.19 15.67
C PRO A 41 4.95 0.22 14.49
N THR A 42 4.53 0.73 13.32
CA THR A 42 4.36 -0.04 12.09
C THR A 42 5.61 0.01 11.22
N MET A 43 5.75 -1.00 10.37
CA MET A 43 6.84 -1.19 9.43
C MET A 43 6.32 -1.25 8.01
N LYS A 44 7.04 -0.60 7.09
CA LYS A 44 6.84 -0.70 5.65
C LYS A 44 7.95 -1.51 4.99
N PHE A 45 7.64 -2.06 3.82
CA PHE A 45 8.55 -2.78 2.94
C PHE A 45 8.30 -2.35 1.50
N GLU A 46 9.20 -1.54 0.97
CA GLU A 46 9.00 -0.87 -0.32
C GLU A 46 10.29 -0.87 -1.14
N GLY A 47 10.13 -0.91 -2.46
CA GLY A 47 11.21 -0.69 -3.41
C GLY A 47 11.47 0.81 -3.61
N GLY A 48 12.74 1.21 -3.67
CA GLY A 48 13.13 2.57 -4.04
C GLY A 48 13.22 3.58 -2.88
N LEU A 49 13.16 3.11 -1.63
CA LEU A 49 13.38 3.97 -0.47
C LEU A 49 14.79 4.60 -0.52
N GLY A 50 14.90 5.85 -0.07
CA GLY A 50 16.18 6.57 -0.02
C GLY A 50 16.78 6.93 -1.39
N GLY A 51 15.96 6.94 -2.46
CA GLY A 51 16.43 7.22 -3.82
C GLY A 51 17.10 6.02 -4.51
N ARG A 52 16.92 4.81 -3.96
CA ARG A 52 17.39 3.56 -4.58
C ARG A 52 16.53 3.19 -5.78
N SER A 53 16.94 2.14 -6.50
CA SER A 53 16.14 1.58 -7.58
C SER A 53 14.78 1.09 -7.07
N SER A 54 13.72 1.21 -7.87
CA SER A 54 12.38 0.72 -7.52
C SER A 54 12.31 -0.80 -7.31
N VAL A 55 13.36 -1.53 -7.69
CA VAL A 55 13.51 -2.97 -7.44
C VAL A 55 14.36 -3.30 -6.22
N ASP A 56 14.93 -2.30 -5.54
CA ASP A 56 15.71 -2.48 -4.32
C ASP A 56 14.80 -2.30 -3.10
N PHE A 57 14.35 -3.43 -2.56
CA PHE A 57 13.41 -3.45 -1.45
C PHE A 57 14.09 -3.36 -0.11
N THR A 58 13.57 -2.50 0.75
CA THR A 58 14.09 -2.28 2.10
C THR A 58 12.96 -2.03 3.09
N PHE A 59 13.28 -2.18 4.36
CA PHE A 59 12.38 -1.91 5.48
C PHE A 59 12.66 -0.53 6.06
N LEU A 60 11.61 0.12 6.56
CA LEU A 60 11.69 1.36 7.34
C LEU A 60 10.49 1.43 8.30
N PRO A 61 10.61 2.11 9.46
CA PRO A 61 9.42 2.45 10.23
C PRO A 61 8.52 3.36 9.39
N THR A 62 7.21 3.15 9.44
CA THR A 62 6.26 4.02 8.74
C THR A 62 6.05 5.33 9.49
N ASP A 63 6.07 5.26 10.83
CA ASP A 63 5.92 6.41 11.70
C ASP A 63 7.18 7.29 11.73
N ALA A 64 6.98 8.59 11.56
CA ALA A 64 8.07 9.55 11.45
C ALA A 64 8.87 9.70 12.76
N LEU A 65 8.25 9.51 13.93
CA LEU A 65 8.96 9.55 15.21
C LEU A 65 9.83 8.30 15.36
N CYS A 66 9.29 7.12 15.01
CA CYS A 66 10.06 5.87 14.96
C CYS A 66 11.23 5.94 13.97
N ALA A 67 11.02 6.57 12.81
CA ALA A 67 11.98 6.66 11.72
C ALA A 67 13.09 7.71 11.92
N ARG A 68 12.97 8.65 12.88
CA ARG A 68 13.98 9.71 13.05
C ARG A 68 15.38 9.14 13.16
N GLY A 69 16.34 9.65 12.38
CA GLY A 69 17.73 9.18 12.43
C GLY A 69 17.97 7.74 11.97
N GLN A 70 16.95 7.06 11.44
CA GLN A 70 17.06 5.73 10.87
C GLN A 70 16.97 5.82 9.34
N GLN A 71 17.96 5.25 8.66
CA GLN A 71 17.89 4.99 7.23
C GLN A 71 17.22 3.65 6.95
N GLU A 72 16.80 3.44 5.71
CA GLU A 72 16.25 2.18 5.24
C GLU A 72 17.24 1.03 5.43
N ALA A 73 16.73 -0.16 5.75
CA ALA A 73 17.57 -1.33 5.98
C ALA A 73 17.02 -2.56 5.27
N PRO A 74 17.86 -3.38 4.61
CA PRO A 74 17.42 -4.65 4.05
C PRO A 74 17.19 -5.71 5.12
N ASN A 75 17.67 -5.49 6.35
CA ASN A 75 17.51 -6.42 7.48
C ASN A 75 16.39 -5.90 8.40
N PRO A 76 15.25 -6.61 8.50
CA PRO A 76 14.11 -6.16 9.30
C PRO A 76 14.44 -6.04 10.79
N ASN A 77 15.42 -6.79 11.29
CA ASN A 77 15.82 -6.73 12.70
C ASN A 77 16.44 -5.39 13.11
N ILE A 78 17.05 -4.66 12.17
CA ILE A 78 17.54 -3.30 12.42
C ILE A 78 16.35 -2.37 12.65
N ILE A 79 15.29 -2.53 11.87
CA ILE A 79 14.09 -1.70 11.97
C ILE A 79 13.28 -2.04 13.23
N THR A 80 13.13 -3.31 13.59
CA THR A 80 12.44 -3.68 14.86
C THR A 80 13.19 -3.17 16.07
N ASN A 81 14.53 -3.24 16.10
CA ASN A 81 15.34 -2.62 17.15
C ASN A 81 15.02 -1.13 17.26
N ARG A 82 15.07 -0.40 16.13
CA ARG A 82 14.79 1.03 16.10
C ARG A 82 13.42 1.37 16.67
N ILE A 83 12.38 0.66 16.24
CA ILE A 83 11.01 0.91 16.71
C ILE A 83 10.93 0.67 18.23
N CYS A 84 11.46 -0.44 18.75
CA CYS A 84 11.44 -0.70 20.18
C CYS A 84 12.25 0.32 20.99
N ASP A 85 13.38 0.80 20.46
CA ASP A 85 14.18 1.84 21.11
C ASP A 85 13.43 3.17 21.21
N GLN A 86 12.69 3.55 20.15
CA GLN A 86 11.85 4.75 20.19
C GLN A 86 10.69 4.59 21.17
N LEU A 87 10.03 3.42 21.19
CA LEU A 87 8.98 3.11 22.18
C LEU A 87 9.49 3.24 23.61
N ALA A 88 10.72 2.82 23.88
CA ALA A 88 11.33 2.90 25.20
C ALA A 88 11.77 4.31 25.63
N THR A 89 11.88 5.26 24.68
CA THR A 89 12.50 6.57 24.93
C THR A 89 11.56 7.74 24.67
N VAL A 90 11.25 8.03 23.40
CA VAL A 90 10.58 9.28 23.00
C VAL A 90 9.07 9.12 22.82
N CYS A 91 8.58 7.89 22.68
CA CYS A 91 7.15 7.66 22.40
C CYS A 91 6.28 7.76 23.65
N GLY A 92 6.86 7.62 24.85
CA GLY A 92 6.08 7.57 26.10
C GLY A 92 5.24 6.30 26.25
N ALA A 93 5.66 5.19 25.63
CA ALA A 93 4.92 3.93 25.67
C ALA A 93 4.91 3.31 27.07
N ASN A 94 3.85 2.58 27.40
CA ASN A 94 3.73 1.84 28.66
C ASN A 94 4.57 0.54 28.66
N GLU A 95 4.69 -0.11 29.82
CA GLU A 95 5.49 -1.33 29.95
C GLU A 95 4.89 -2.51 29.16
N ALA A 96 3.56 -2.56 29.01
CA ALA A 96 2.89 -3.57 28.19
C ALA A 96 3.30 -3.46 26.71
N ALA A 97 3.33 -2.25 26.15
CA ALA A 97 3.79 -1.99 24.79
C ALA A 97 5.27 -2.32 24.58
N LYS A 98 6.14 -1.97 25.55
CA LYS A 98 7.56 -2.34 25.49
C LYS A 98 7.77 -3.85 25.55
N SER A 99 7.00 -4.57 26.37
CA SER A 99 7.04 -6.04 26.40
C SER A 99 6.58 -6.64 25.07
N LEU A 100 5.45 -6.15 24.54
CA LEU A 100 4.94 -6.60 23.26
C LEU A 100 5.95 -6.36 22.13
N CYS A 101 6.66 -5.24 22.13
CA CYS A 101 7.69 -4.95 21.13
C CYS A 101 8.83 -5.97 21.18
N ARG A 102 9.35 -6.28 22.38
CA ARG A 102 10.41 -7.29 22.56
C ARG A 102 9.97 -8.69 22.16
N GLU A 103 8.75 -9.07 22.53
CA GLU A 103 8.16 -10.37 22.14
C GLU A 103 7.98 -10.46 20.61
N SER A 104 7.48 -9.40 19.99
CA SER A 104 7.28 -9.31 18.53
C SER A 104 8.61 -9.34 17.80
N GLN A 105 9.63 -8.66 18.33
CA GLN A 105 10.97 -8.71 17.79
C GLN A 105 11.56 -10.12 17.82
N ALA A 106 11.38 -10.87 18.92
CA ALA A 106 11.83 -12.26 18.99
C ALA A 106 11.15 -13.12 17.91
N LYS A 107 9.85 -12.91 17.66
CA LYS A 107 9.11 -13.61 16.60
C LYS A 107 9.62 -13.26 15.20
N ILE A 108 9.91 -11.98 14.91
CA ILE A 108 10.50 -11.57 13.63
C ILE A 108 11.90 -12.15 13.44
N ARG A 109 12.74 -12.16 14.48
CA ARG A 109 14.06 -12.81 14.43
C ARG A 109 13.95 -14.30 14.11
N ALA A 110 12.98 -14.99 14.71
CA ALA A 110 12.72 -16.41 14.46
C ALA A 110 12.14 -16.67 13.06
N LEU A 111 11.34 -15.75 12.52
CA LEU A 111 10.74 -15.87 11.19
C LEU A 111 11.81 -15.89 10.09
N GLY A 112 12.86 -15.08 10.22
CA GLY A 112 14.01 -15.07 9.31
C GLY A 112 13.74 -14.58 7.87
N THR A 113 12.48 -14.30 7.51
CA THR A 113 12.11 -13.75 6.21
C THR A 113 12.54 -12.28 6.08
N ARG A 114 12.68 -11.82 4.84
CA ARG A 114 13.16 -10.46 4.50
C ARG A 114 12.36 -9.86 3.34
N ASP A 115 11.07 -10.16 3.34
CA ASP A 115 10.13 -9.74 2.31
C ASP A 115 8.91 -9.06 2.97
N ARG A 116 7.91 -8.73 2.14
CA ARG A 116 6.69 -8.06 2.57
C ARG A 116 5.98 -8.78 3.73
N SER A 117 6.01 -10.12 3.76
CA SER A 117 5.36 -10.90 4.83
C SER A 117 5.96 -10.60 6.20
N THR A 118 7.24 -10.19 6.27
CA THR A 118 7.88 -9.81 7.53
C THR A 118 7.27 -8.53 8.09
N ALA A 119 7.03 -7.52 7.25
CA ALA A 119 6.40 -6.27 7.66
C ALA A 119 4.93 -6.48 8.05
N GLU A 120 4.19 -7.31 7.30
CA GLU A 120 2.80 -7.68 7.63
C GLU A 120 2.70 -8.44 8.95
N THR A 121 3.61 -9.38 9.18
CA THR A 121 3.69 -10.13 10.44
C THR A 121 4.00 -9.20 11.60
N TRP A 122 4.99 -8.31 11.45
CA TRP A 122 5.31 -7.30 12.47
C TRP A 122 4.09 -6.43 12.80
N ASN A 123 3.45 -5.86 11.79
CA ASN A 123 2.28 -4.99 11.96
C ASN A 123 1.15 -5.75 12.67
N THR A 124 0.90 -7.01 12.30
CA THR A 124 -0.09 -7.86 12.97
C THR A 124 0.25 -8.10 14.44
N LEU A 125 1.52 -8.43 14.75
CA LEU A 125 1.97 -8.67 16.12
C LEU A 125 1.86 -7.42 17.00
N MET A 126 2.05 -6.25 16.42
CA MET A 126 1.92 -4.96 17.11
C MET A 126 0.46 -4.46 17.20
N GLY A 127 -0.52 -5.21 16.68
CA GLY A 127 -1.94 -4.86 16.75
C GLY A 127 -2.48 -4.06 15.54
N PHE A 128 -1.68 -3.90 14.50
CA PHE A 128 -1.98 -3.14 13.27
C PHE A 128 -2.14 -4.07 12.06
N GLY A 129 -2.82 -5.20 12.23
CA GLY A 129 -3.11 -6.13 11.14
C GLY A 129 -3.81 -5.43 9.97
N GLY A 130 -3.37 -5.68 8.74
CA GLY A 130 -3.89 -5.00 7.54
C GLY A 130 -3.32 -3.60 7.28
N ALA A 131 -2.37 -3.13 8.09
CA ALA A 131 -1.66 -1.88 7.80
C ALA A 131 -1.01 -1.93 6.41
N LEU A 132 -1.10 -0.81 5.68
CA LEU A 132 -0.48 -0.67 4.38
C LEU A 132 1.04 -0.73 4.55
N THR A 133 1.67 -1.74 3.94
CA THR A 133 3.13 -1.94 3.98
C THR A 133 3.87 -1.20 2.88
N ASN A 134 3.14 -0.52 1.99
CA ASN A 134 3.68 0.27 0.88
C ASN A 134 3.00 1.65 0.73
N PRO A 135 2.95 2.50 1.78
CA PRO A 135 2.36 3.83 1.71
C PRO A 135 3.02 4.81 0.73
N ASP A 136 4.32 4.69 0.40
CA ASP A 136 4.96 5.66 -0.50
C ASP A 136 4.74 5.33 -1.98
N GLY A 137 3.99 4.27 -2.28
CA GLY A 137 3.64 3.88 -3.65
C GLY A 137 4.79 3.22 -4.42
N GLY A 138 5.81 2.71 -3.73
CA GLY A 138 6.86 1.89 -4.33
C GLY A 138 6.31 0.62 -4.99
N ALA A 139 7.18 -0.16 -5.64
CA ALA A 139 6.75 -1.46 -6.17
C ALA A 139 6.25 -2.34 -4.99
N PRO A 140 5.13 -3.07 -5.12
CA PRO A 140 4.54 -3.83 -4.00
C PRO A 140 5.23 -5.18 -3.73
N ALA A 141 6.05 -5.65 -4.68
CA ALA A 141 6.83 -6.88 -4.60
C ALA A 141 7.98 -6.84 -5.63
N PRO A 142 9.07 -7.58 -5.41
CA PRO A 142 10.11 -7.77 -6.41
C PRO A 142 9.50 -8.21 -7.75
N ASN A 143 9.99 -7.63 -8.85
CA ASN A 143 9.53 -7.90 -10.23
C ASN A 143 8.08 -7.52 -10.56
N ALA A 144 7.32 -6.84 -9.70
CA ALA A 144 5.92 -6.48 -9.98
C ALA A 144 5.72 -5.83 -11.36
N VAL A 145 6.61 -4.91 -11.75
CA VAL A 145 6.57 -4.26 -13.08
C VAL A 145 6.78 -5.25 -14.23
N LYS A 146 7.69 -6.22 -14.07
CA LYS A 146 7.95 -7.27 -15.08
C LYS A 146 6.79 -8.25 -15.15
N ASP A 147 6.20 -8.60 -14.02
CA ASP A 147 5.04 -9.48 -13.97
C ASP A 147 3.83 -8.81 -14.60
N ASP A 148 3.63 -7.51 -14.39
CA ASP A 148 2.58 -6.72 -15.04
C ASP A 148 2.83 -6.56 -16.55
N LEU A 149 4.08 -6.46 -16.98
CA LEU A 149 4.43 -6.47 -18.40
C LEU A 149 4.14 -7.84 -19.02
N LYS A 150 4.58 -8.93 -18.37
CA LYS A 150 4.34 -10.30 -18.83
C LYS A 150 2.85 -10.64 -18.88
N LYS A 151 2.06 -10.21 -17.89
CA LYS A 151 0.60 -10.36 -17.90
C LYS A 151 -0.05 -9.59 -19.05
N ARG A 152 0.44 -8.39 -19.36
CA ARG A 152 -0.02 -7.62 -20.53
C ARG A 152 0.33 -8.33 -21.83
N ASP A 153 1.53 -8.86 -21.95
CA ASP A 153 1.97 -9.61 -23.13
C ASP A 153 1.13 -10.88 -23.32
N THR A 154 0.89 -11.67 -22.27
CA THR A 154 0.06 -12.89 -22.37
C THR A 154 -1.42 -12.58 -22.63
N LYS A 155 -1.97 -11.55 -21.97
CA LYS A 155 -3.37 -11.13 -22.19
C LYS A 155 -3.57 -10.56 -23.59
N ASN A 156 -2.57 -9.87 -24.14
CA ASN A 156 -2.58 -9.44 -25.52
C ASN A 156 -2.40 -10.60 -26.49
N VAL A 157 -1.63 -11.64 -26.17
CA VAL A 157 -1.54 -12.85 -27.01
C VAL A 157 -2.87 -13.61 -27.07
N GLU A 158 -3.58 -13.73 -25.94
CA GLU A 158 -4.87 -14.42 -25.89
C GLU A 158 -6.02 -13.63 -26.53
N LYS A 159 -5.92 -12.29 -26.55
CA LYS A 159 -6.85 -11.40 -27.27
C LYS A 159 -6.43 -11.07 -28.69
N ARG A 160 -5.20 -11.38 -29.08
CA ARG A 160 -4.76 -11.27 -30.47
C ARG A 160 -5.36 -12.48 -31.17
N ALA A 161 -6.58 -12.28 -31.71
CA ALA A 161 -6.99 -13.03 -32.88
C ALA A 161 -5.76 -13.09 -33.81
N PRO A 162 -5.41 -14.26 -34.36
CA PRO A 162 -4.27 -14.34 -35.26
C PRO A 162 -4.43 -13.20 -36.25
N MET A 163 -3.40 -12.37 -36.39
CA MET A 163 -3.39 -11.36 -37.46
C MET A 163 -3.44 -12.16 -38.75
N ILE A 164 -4.65 -12.39 -39.25
CA ILE A 164 -4.89 -12.95 -40.57
C ILE A 164 -4.50 -11.82 -41.49
N TYR A 165 -3.25 -11.87 -41.96
CA TYR A 165 -2.83 -11.00 -43.05
C TYR A 165 -3.67 -11.38 -44.25
N CYS A 166 -4.51 -10.47 -44.73
CA CYS A 166 -5.26 -10.67 -45.95
C CYS A 166 -4.23 -10.88 -47.08
N SER A 167 -4.08 -12.13 -47.50
CA SER A 167 -3.35 -12.48 -48.71
C SER A 167 -4.28 -12.27 -49.90
N ALA A 168 -3.74 -12.05 -51.09
CA ALA A 168 -4.52 -11.83 -52.32
C ALA A 168 -5.38 -13.04 -52.76
N THR A 169 -5.45 -14.09 -51.95
CA THR A 169 -6.11 -15.37 -52.25
C THR A 169 -7.32 -15.71 -51.36
N GLU A 170 -7.64 -14.93 -50.32
CA GLU A 170 -8.86 -15.11 -49.50
C GLU A 170 -9.64 -13.80 -49.33
N TRP A 171 -10.97 -13.90 -49.40
CA TRP A 171 -11.92 -12.79 -49.51
C TRP A 171 -12.13 -12.01 -48.21
N ILE A 172 -12.61 -10.77 -48.37
CA ILE A 172 -12.64 -9.66 -47.41
C ILE A 172 -13.56 -9.84 -46.18
N ASP A 173 -14.50 -10.79 -46.20
CA ASP A 173 -15.56 -10.86 -45.17
C ASP A 173 -15.11 -11.45 -43.81
N ASP A 174 -13.95 -12.11 -43.72
CA ASP A 174 -13.39 -12.63 -42.46
C ASP A 174 -12.14 -11.85 -41.94
N CYS A 175 -11.74 -10.77 -42.63
CA CYS A 175 -10.61 -9.94 -42.22
C CYS A 175 -11.02 -8.87 -41.18
N THR A 176 -10.90 -9.18 -39.88
CA THR A 176 -11.18 -8.25 -38.76
C THR A 176 -10.02 -7.29 -38.45
N GLY A 177 -9.62 -6.51 -39.46
CA GLY A 177 -8.55 -5.51 -39.34
C GLY A 177 -9.00 -4.08 -39.01
N TRP A 178 -10.28 -3.85 -38.73
CA TRP A 178 -10.81 -2.54 -38.34
C TRP A 178 -11.42 -2.63 -36.94
N PRO A 179 -11.11 -1.70 -36.01
CA PRO A 179 -11.80 -1.67 -34.73
C PRO A 179 -13.29 -1.40 -34.98
N ASP A 180 -14.15 -2.25 -34.44
CA ASP A 180 -15.60 -2.05 -34.46
C ASP A 180 -15.92 -0.64 -33.97
N VAL A 181 -16.68 0.11 -34.77
CA VAL A 181 -17.23 1.40 -34.36
C VAL A 181 -18.20 1.10 -33.21
N GLU A 182 -17.91 1.60 -32.01
CA GLU A 182 -18.78 1.42 -30.85
C GLU A 182 -20.24 1.76 -31.23
N PRO A 183 -21.21 0.89 -30.93
CA PRO A 183 -22.60 1.22 -31.19
C PRO A 183 -23.00 2.39 -30.28
N VAL A 184 -23.34 3.52 -30.91
CA VAL A 184 -24.05 4.62 -30.27
C VAL A 184 -25.30 4.05 -29.61
N VAL A 185 -25.28 3.94 -28.28
CA VAL A 185 -26.45 3.66 -27.46
C VAL A 185 -27.45 4.79 -27.68
N LYS A 186 -28.46 4.52 -28.51
CA LYS A 186 -29.71 5.28 -28.51
C LYS A 186 -30.34 5.09 -27.13
N ARG A 187 -30.28 6.15 -26.34
CA ARG A 187 -31.05 6.31 -25.11
C ARG A 187 -32.53 6.17 -25.48
N SER A 188 -33.10 5.00 -25.22
CA SER A 188 -34.53 4.76 -25.30
C SER A 188 -35.23 5.59 -24.23
N GLU A 189 -36.23 6.33 -24.67
CA GLU A 189 -37.27 6.95 -23.87
C GLU A 189 -38.07 5.86 -23.13
N ASP A 190 -38.76 6.29 -22.07
CA ASP A 190 -39.66 5.52 -21.19
C ASP A 190 -39.07 4.80 -19.98
N ALA A 191 -38.73 5.61 -18.96
CA ALA A 191 -39.02 5.25 -17.57
C ALA A 191 -39.44 6.52 -16.81
N ALA A 192 -40.73 6.58 -16.49
CA ALA A 192 -41.34 7.60 -15.66
C ALA A 192 -40.69 7.62 -14.27
N ALA A 193 -40.23 8.79 -13.82
CA ALA A 193 -40.00 9.06 -12.41
C ALA A 193 -40.29 10.54 -12.12
N ALA A 194 -40.99 10.73 -11.00
CA ALA A 194 -41.58 11.96 -10.52
C ALA A 194 -40.58 13.13 -10.38
N ALA A 195 -41.09 14.34 -10.60
CA ALA A 195 -40.38 15.59 -10.46
C ALA A 195 -39.90 15.86 -9.02
N PRO A 196 -38.67 16.38 -8.85
CA PRO A 196 -38.39 17.29 -7.77
C PRO A 196 -38.06 18.69 -8.30
N VAL A 197 -38.82 19.65 -7.78
CA VAL A 197 -38.62 21.09 -7.88
C VAL A 197 -37.23 21.46 -7.34
N VAL A 198 -36.36 22.01 -8.18
CA VAL A 198 -35.11 22.66 -7.75
C VAL A 198 -35.31 24.18 -7.77
N LYS A 199 -35.40 24.74 -6.56
CA LYS A 199 -35.30 26.17 -6.27
C LYS A 199 -33.95 26.70 -6.77
N LYS A 200 -34.00 27.78 -7.56
CA LYS A 200 -32.86 28.64 -7.86
C LYS A 200 -32.26 29.15 -6.55
N ARG A 201 -30.99 28.83 -6.30
CA ARG A 201 -30.17 29.55 -5.31
C ARG A 201 -29.17 30.39 -6.08
N SER A 202 -29.45 31.69 -6.11
CA SER A 202 -28.53 32.73 -6.56
C SER A 202 -27.26 32.65 -5.71
N VAL A 203 -26.10 32.62 -6.37
CA VAL A 203 -24.81 32.93 -5.74
C VAL A 203 -24.39 34.28 -6.28
N GLU A 204 -24.46 35.25 -5.39
CA GLU A 204 -23.89 36.58 -5.51
C GLU A 204 -22.41 36.50 -5.13
N SER A 205 -21.53 36.99 -6.00
CA SER A 205 -20.12 37.27 -5.70
C SER A 205 -19.67 38.34 -6.71
N ALA A 206 -19.74 39.62 -6.34
CA ALA A 206 -18.73 40.38 -5.60
C ALA A 206 -17.50 40.77 -6.44
N ALA A 207 -17.52 42.03 -6.87
CA ALA A 207 -16.43 42.98 -7.09
C ALA A 207 -15.30 42.65 -8.08
N GLU A 208 -15.35 43.36 -9.22
CA GLU A 208 -14.25 43.63 -10.14
C GLU A 208 -13.15 44.48 -9.50
N PRO A 209 -11.91 44.41 -10.03
CA PRO A 209 -11.14 45.63 -10.20
C PRO A 209 -10.70 45.88 -11.65
N ALA A 210 -11.10 47.07 -12.11
CA ALA A 210 -10.47 48.02 -13.02
C ALA A 210 -9.55 47.52 -14.17
N MET A 211 -10.04 47.75 -15.40
CA MET A 211 -9.27 47.82 -16.64
C MET A 211 -8.18 48.91 -16.58
N GLU A 212 -6.94 48.53 -16.90
CA GLU A 212 -5.93 49.44 -17.41
C GLU A 212 -5.77 49.25 -18.93
N LYS A 213 -5.99 50.35 -19.67
CA LYS A 213 -5.95 50.41 -21.13
C LYS A 213 -4.50 50.30 -21.62
N ARG A 214 -4.22 49.34 -22.52
CA ARG A 214 -3.00 49.38 -23.35
C ARG A 214 -3.32 49.16 -24.83
N SER A 215 -3.35 50.30 -25.52
CA SER A 215 -3.12 50.59 -26.94
C SER A 215 -3.10 49.44 -27.95
N GLU A 216 -4.01 49.55 -28.92
CA GLU A 216 -4.05 48.83 -30.20
C GLU A 216 -2.75 49.03 -31.01
N GLY A 217 -2.03 47.93 -31.24
CA GLY A 217 -1.04 47.81 -32.30
C GLY A 217 -1.51 46.75 -33.30
N LYS A 218 -1.89 47.17 -34.51
CA LYS A 218 -2.25 46.27 -35.63
C LYS A 218 -1.07 45.37 -36.00
N ALA A 219 -1.02 44.16 -35.46
CA ALA A 219 -0.18 43.09 -36.00
C ALA A 219 -0.94 42.42 -37.15
N LYS A 220 -0.37 42.50 -38.36
CA LYS A 220 -0.85 41.80 -39.54
C LYS A 220 -0.85 40.30 -39.25
N ARG A 221 -1.95 39.62 -39.58
CA ARG A 221 -2.09 38.16 -39.55
C ARG A 221 -1.06 37.59 -40.51
N ALA A 222 0.08 37.15 -39.98
CA ALA A 222 1.08 36.43 -40.75
C ALA A 222 0.47 35.07 -41.12
N ASP A 223 0.59 34.68 -42.39
CA ASP A 223 0.33 33.31 -42.82
C ASP A 223 1.26 32.39 -42.02
N ILE A 224 0.69 31.65 -41.06
CA ILE A 224 1.41 30.65 -40.29
C ILE A 224 1.46 29.40 -41.19
N PRO A 225 2.63 28.98 -41.70
CA PRO A 225 2.73 27.74 -42.45
C PRO A 225 2.37 26.57 -41.54
N MET A 226 1.55 25.64 -42.04
CA MET A 226 1.17 24.44 -41.31
C MET A 226 2.41 23.54 -41.14
N ILE A 227 2.94 23.44 -39.93
CA ILE A 227 4.07 22.57 -39.61
C ILE A 227 3.51 21.24 -39.13
N TYR A 228 3.78 20.16 -39.87
CA TYR A 228 3.45 18.80 -39.43
C TYR A 228 4.43 18.38 -38.31
N CYS A 229 3.89 18.02 -37.14
CA CYS A 229 4.71 17.58 -36.00
C CYS A 229 5.44 16.28 -36.40
N SER A 230 6.78 16.32 -36.45
CA SER A 230 7.64 15.15 -36.68
C SER A 230 8.13 14.59 -35.35
N ALA A 231 8.46 13.30 -35.29
CA ALA A 231 8.74 12.54 -34.06
C ALA A 231 10.03 12.97 -33.30
N THR A 232 10.64 14.11 -33.63
CA THR A 232 11.92 14.57 -33.08
C THR A 232 11.89 15.93 -32.39
N GLU A 233 10.75 16.64 -32.33
CA GLU A 233 10.61 17.91 -31.56
C GLU A 233 9.39 17.89 -30.63
N TRP A 234 9.55 18.48 -29.45
CA TRP A 234 8.64 18.42 -28.30
C TRP A 234 7.34 19.23 -28.48
N ILE A 235 6.34 18.82 -27.70
CA ILE A 235 4.89 19.04 -27.82
C ILE A 235 4.37 20.47 -27.58
N ASP A 236 5.18 21.40 -27.06
CA ASP A 236 4.65 22.67 -26.52
C ASP A 236 4.27 23.74 -27.58
N ASP A 237 4.65 23.58 -28.85
CA ASP A 237 4.27 24.51 -29.95
C ASP A 237 3.25 23.94 -30.96
N CYS A 238 2.75 22.71 -30.77
CA CYS A 238 1.77 22.10 -31.67
C CYS A 238 0.32 22.51 -31.28
N THR A 239 -0.25 23.55 -31.90
CA THR A 239 -1.67 23.96 -31.71
C THR A 239 -2.67 23.20 -32.58
N GLY A 240 -2.48 21.90 -32.78
CA GLY A 240 -3.36 21.10 -33.63
C GLY A 240 -3.69 19.75 -33.00
N TRP A 241 -4.77 19.69 -32.22
CA TRP A 241 -5.53 18.46 -32.04
C TRP A 241 -6.80 18.56 -32.91
N PRO A 242 -7.22 17.47 -33.59
CA PRO A 242 -8.45 17.46 -34.38
C PRO A 242 -9.70 17.72 -33.53
#